data_AF-A0A497P131-F1
#
_entry.id   AF-A0A497P131-F1
#
_cell.length_a   1.000
_cell.length_b   1.000
_cell.length_c   1.000
_cell.angle_alpha   90.00
_cell.angle_beta   90.00
_cell.angle_gamma   90.00
#
_symmetry.space_group_name_H-M   'P 1'
#
loop_
_entity.id
_entity.type
_entity.pdbx_description
1 polymer ?
#
loop_
_entity_poly.entity_id
_entity_poly.type
_entity_poly.pdbx_seq_one_letter_code
_entity_poly.pdbx_strand_id
1 'polypeptide(L)' 'ESDLRRLDKFEGYPSHYRRTRVYVKLDDGERVEAITYIAQPKKVKSGLRPSKEYLSHLLRGCDLLSQEYCEKLRRTPTL' A
#
# COMPACT_ATOMS: atom_id res chain seq x y z
N GLU A 1 14.02 15.50 -2.27
CA GLU A 1 13.45 15.64 -0.90
C GLU A 1 12.06 16.27 -0.85
N SER A 2 11.73 17.23 -1.73
CA SER A 2 10.42 17.89 -1.78
C SER A 2 9.23 16.92 -1.92
N ASP A 3 9.35 15.90 -2.77
CA ASP A 3 8.25 14.96 -3.02
C ASP A 3 7.99 14.02 -1.84
N LEU A 4 9.03 13.63 -1.10
CA LEU A 4 8.86 12.86 0.14
C LEU A 4 8.06 13.64 1.18
N ARG A 5 8.27 14.96 1.30
CA ARG A 5 7.47 15.81 2.20
C ARG A 5 6.02 15.94 1.75
N ARG A 6 5.77 15.92 0.43
CA ARG A 6 4.40 15.88 -0.11
C ARG A 6 3.73 14.56 0.26
N LEU A 7 4.42 13.43 0.08
CA LEU A 7 3.92 12.12 0.52
C LEU A 7 3.63 12.10 2.02
N ASP A 8 4.53 12.63 2.86
CA ASP A 8 4.31 12.71 4.32
C ASP A 8 2.99 13.40 4.67
N LYS A 9 2.64 14.46 3.95
CA LYS A 9 1.39 15.20 4.16
C LYS A 9 0.17 14.34 3.83
N PHE A 10 0.18 13.63 2.69
CA PHE A 10 -0.94 12.77 2.28
C PHE A 10 -1.09 11.52 3.16
N GLU A 11 0.03 10.97 3.61
CA GLU A 11 0.09 9.77 4.46
C GLU A 11 -0.17 10.10 5.95
N GLY A 12 -0.28 11.39 6.31
CA GLY A 12 -0.45 11.83 7.68
C GLY A 12 0.73 11.42 8.58
N TYR A 13 1.93 11.35 8.02
CA TYR A 13 3.15 11.00 8.77
C TYR A 13 3.46 12.07 9.83
N PRO A 14 3.90 11.67 11.05
CA PRO A 14 4.09 10.30 11.55
C PRO A 14 2.86 9.73 12.29
N SER A 15 1.74 10.44 12.35
CA SER A 15 0.62 10.10 13.24
C SER A 15 -0.27 8.99 12.69
N HIS A 16 -0.53 8.97 11.38
CA HIS A 16 -1.41 7.99 10.74
C HIS A 16 -0.62 6.79 10.24
N TYR A 17 0.41 7.05 9.44
CA TYR A 17 1.36 6.07 8.95
C TYR A 17 2.77 6.44 9.38
N ARG A 18 3.62 5.43 9.60
CA ARG A 18 5.06 5.60 9.77
C ARG A 18 5.78 5.32 8.45
N ARG A 19 6.77 6.13 8.13
CA ARG A 19 7.71 5.87 7.05
C ARG A 19 8.58 4.66 7.40
N THR A 20 8.77 3.73 6.47
CA THR A 20 9.57 2.52 6.65
C THR A 20 10.39 2.25 5.40
N ARG A 21 11.66 1.86 5.57
CA ARG A 21 12.50 1.35 4.48
C ARG A 21 12.29 -0.16 4.38
N VAL A 22 12.04 -0.64 3.17
CA VAL A 22 11.86 -2.05 2.86
C VAL A 22 12.76 -2.42 1.68
N TYR A 23 13.18 -3.68 1.62
CA TYR A 23 13.84 -4.23 0.44
C TYR A 23 12.81 -5.00 -0.38
N VAL A 24 12.59 -4.57 -1.61
CA VAL A 24 11.74 -5.27 -2.57
C VAL A 24 12.60 -6.08 -3.53
N LYS A 25 12.09 -7.22 -3.99
CA LYS A 25 12.73 -8.05 -5.01
C LYS A 25 12.05 -7.79 -6.34
N LEU A 26 12.83 -7.47 -7.37
CA LEU A 26 12.38 -7.30 -8.75
C LEU A 26 12.30 -8.65 -9.47
N ASP A 27 11.71 -8.66 -10.66
CA ASP A 27 11.51 -9.87 -11.47
C ASP A 27 12.82 -10.53 -11.92
N ASP A 28 13.87 -9.72 -12.15
CA ASP A 28 15.23 -10.18 -12.45
C ASP A 28 15.99 -10.71 -11.22
N GLY A 29 15.38 -10.60 -10.04
CA GLY A 29 15.93 -11.03 -8.76
C GLY A 29 16.75 -9.97 -8.03
N GLU A 30 16.96 -8.78 -8.59
CA GLU A 30 17.60 -7.67 -7.89
C GLU A 30 16.80 -7.26 -6.66
N ARG A 31 17.51 -6.82 -5.61
CA ARG A 31 16.90 -6.24 -4.41
C ARG A 31 17.13 -4.73 -4.36
N VAL A 32 16.04 -3.99 -4.31
CA VAL A 32 16.06 -2.52 -4.26
C VAL A 32 15.52 -2.04 -2.91
N GLU A 33 16.19 -1.06 -2.30
CA GLU A 33 15.66 -0.37 -1.12
C GLU A 33 14.61 0.66 -1.54
N ALA A 34 13.42 0.58 -0.93
CA ALA A 34 12.31 1.50 -1.17
C ALA A 34 11.78 2.08 0.13
N ILE A 35 11.26 3.31 0.06
CA ILE A 35 10.51 3.93 1.15
C ILE A 35 9.02 3.64 0.94
N THR A 36 8.35 3.14 1.97
CA THR A 36 6.90 2.93 2.01
C THR A 36 6.30 3.43 3.33
N TYR A 37 4.97 3.39 3.45
CA TYR A 37 4.21 3.85 4.60
C TYR A 37 3.41 2.70 5.20
N ILE A 38 3.58 2.46 6.51
CA ILE A 38 2.87 1.41 7.25
C ILE A 38 2.01 2.06 8.31
N ALA A 39 0.72 1.68 8.37
CA ALA A 39 -0.22 2.26 9.32
C ALA A 39 0.27 2.10 10.76
N GLN A 40 0.12 3.16 11.57
CA GLN A 40 0.42 3.11 12.99
C GLN A 40 -0.52 2.13 13.70
N PRO A 41 -0.10 1.46 14.80
CA PRO A 41 -0.94 0.48 15.49
C PRO A 41 -2.33 1.01 15.89
N LYS A 42 -2.40 2.28 16.32
CA LYS A 42 -3.67 2.97 16.66
C LYS A 42 -4.63 3.20 15.48
N LYS A 43 -4.18 2.95 14.24
CA LYS A 43 -4.96 3.10 13.00
C LYS A 43 -5.33 1.76 12.36
N VAL A 44 -5.01 0.64 13.01
CA VAL A 44 -5.31 -0.71 12.51
C VAL A 44 -6.27 -1.40 13.48
N LYS A 45 -7.24 -2.14 12.93
CA LYS A 45 -8.14 -3.01 13.69
C LYS A 45 -8.46 -4.23 12.84
N SER A 46 -8.73 -5.36 13.49
CA SER A 46 -9.21 -6.57 12.82
C SER A 46 -10.62 -6.37 12.24
N GLY A 47 -10.92 -7.10 11.16
CA GLY A 47 -12.25 -7.12 10.54
C GLY A 47 -12.64 -5.87 9.75
N LEU A 48 -11.74 -4.89 9.61
CA LEU A 48 -11.96 -3.74 8.73
C LEU A 48 -12.04 -4.19 7.27
N ARG A 49 -12.94 -3.58 6.51
CA ARG A 49 -13.13 -3.81 5.08
C ARG A 49 -13.05 -2.50 4.32
N PRO A 50 -12.43 -2.47 3.14
CA PRO A 50 -12.44 -1.28 2.28
C PRO A 50 -13.85 -1.07 1.70
N SER A 51 -14.16 0.15 1.29
CA SER A 51 -15.31 0.37 0.41
C SER A 51 -15.02 -0.21 -0.99
N LYS A 52 -16.08 -0.40 -1.79
CA LYS A 52 -15.95 -0.87 -3.18
C LYS A 52 -15.14 0.10 -4.03
N GLU A 53 -15.33 1.39 -3.82
CA GLU A 53 -14.63 2.47 -4.51
C GLU A 53 -13.13 2.42 -4.19
N TYR A 54 -12.78 2.26 -2.91
CA TYR A 54 -11.38 2.15 -2.49
C TYR A 54 -10.71 0.90 -3.09
N LEU A 55 -11.40 -0.25 -3.07
CA LEU A 55 -10.87 -1.47 -3.70
C LEU A 55 -10.74 -1.31 -5.22
N SER A 56 -11.68 -0.64 -5.87
CA SER A 56 -11.62 -0.34 -7.31
C SER A 56 -10.38 0.49 -7.67
N HIS A 57 -9.99 1.45 -6.83
CA HIS A 57 -8.75 2.20 -7.03
C HIS A 57 -7.50 1.29 -7.03
N LEU A 58 -7.44 0.29 -6.15
CA LEU A 58 -6.34 -0.67 -6.14
C LEU A 58 -6.33 -1.55 -7.40
N LEU A 59 -7.50 -2.01 -7.84
CA LEU A 59 -7.64 -2.88 -9.01
C LEU A 59 -7.27 -2.20 -10.33
N ARG A 60 -7.29 -0.86 -10.39
CA ARG A 60 -6.83 -0.11 -11.56
C ARG A 60 -5.33 -0.18 -11.81
N GLY A 61 -4.54 -0.59 -10.81
CA GLY A 61 -3.09 -0.81 -10.96
C GLY A 61 -2.71 -2.26 -11.28
N CYS A 62 -3.69 -3.10 -11.63
CA CYS A 62 -3.46 -4.52 -11.90
C CYS A 62 -2.63 -4.82 -13.16
N ASP A 63 -2.42 -3.83 -14.01
CA ASP A 63 -1.49 -3.88 -15.14
C ASP A 63 -0.02 -3.94 -14.70
N LEU A 64 0.29 -3.53 -13.47
CA LEU A 64 1.64 -3.53 -12.88
C LEU A 64 1.86 -4.67 -11.87
N LEU A 65 0.85 -5.48 -11.59
CA LEU A 65 0.86 -6.48 -10.52
C LEU A 65 0.68 -7.88 -11.10
N SER A 66 1.12 -8.90 -10.36
CA SER A 66 0.91 -10.28 -10.79
C SER A 66 -0.58 -10.62 -10.85
N GLN A 67 -0.95 -11.50 -11.78
CA GLN A 67 -2.32 -11.98 -11.93
C GLN A 67 -2.86 -12.56 -10.61
N GLU A 68 -2.06 -13.38 -9.92
CA GLU A 68 -2.41 -14.00 -8.64
C GLU A 68 -2.75 -12.94 -7.57
N TYR A 69 -1.94 -11.89 -7.46
CA TYR A 69 -2.18 -10.83 -6.48
C TYR A 69 -3.46 -10.04 -6.81
N CYS A 70 -3.71 -9.77 -8.09
CA CYS A 70 -4.94 -9.12 -8.53
C CYS A 70 -6.19 -9.96 -8.27
N GLU A 71 -6.13 -11.28 -8.48
CA GLU A 71 -7.22 -12.17 -8.11
C GLU A 71 -7.48 -12.17 -6.60
N LYS A 72 -6.42 -12.14 -5.78
CA LYS A 72 -6.54 -11.97 -4.33
C LYS A 72 -7.24 -10.66 -3.97
N LEU A 73 -6.87 -9.54 -4.60
CA LEU A 73 -7.54 -8.25 -4.37
C LEU A 73 -9.03 -8.33 -4.74
N ARG A 74 -9.39 -8.89 -5.90
CA ARG A 74 -10.80 -9.03 -6.35
C ARG A 74 -11.67 -9.83 -5.38
N ARG A 75 -11.08 -10.77 -4.64
CA ARG A 75 -11.78 -11.59 -3.63
C ARG A 75 -11.91 -10.90 -2.26
N THR A 76 -11.35 -9.70 -2.08
CA THR A 76 -11.40 -8.98 -0.80
C THR A 76 -12.85 -8.52 -0.50
N PRO A 77 -13.45 -8.92 0.64
CA PRO A 77 -14.77 -8.47 1.01
C PRO A 77 -14.78 -6.95 1.25
N THR A 78 -15.79 -6.26 0.71
CA THR A 78 -16.01 -4.83 0.95
C THR A 78 -17.05 -4.60 2.04
N LEU A 79 -17.21 -3.35 2.45
CA LEU A 79 -18.37 -2.88 3.23
C LEU A 79 -19.70 -3.18 2.50
#